data_AF-K9YUR4-F1
#
_entry.id   AF-K9YUR4-F1
#
_cell.length_a   1.000
_cell.length_b   1.000
_cell.length_c   1.000
_cell.angle_alpha   90.00
_cell.angle_beta   90.00
_cell.angle_gamma   90.00
#
_symmetry.space_group_name_H-M   'P 1'
#
loop_
_entity.id
_entity.type
_entity.pdbx_description
1 polymer ?
#
loop_
_entity_poly.entity_id
_entity_poly.type
_entity_poly.pdbx_seq_one_letter_code
_entity_poly.pdbx_strand_id
1 'polypeptide(L)'
;MSEFSTPSDETRQQALASLTRQLVQNGHPEQYAQQMAVAAIFQADLELRNAQLSHLLSWLKENYPDVHSQGLDLVEKTREEFEQRVKEG
;
A
#
# COMPACT_ATOMS: atom_id res chain seq x y z
N MET A 1 -3.35 -20.70 -7.35
CA MET A 1 -2.55 -19.54 -7.76
C MET A 1 -2.74 -18.50 -6.67
N SER A 2 -1.69 -18.12 -5.95
CA SER A 2 -1.80 -17.06 -4.94
C SER A 2 -1.90 -15.75 -5.69
N GLU A 3 -3.13 -15.30 -5.95
CA GLU A 3 -3.40 -13.89 -6.19
C GLU A 3 -2.74 -13.11 -5.04
N PHE A 4 -2.04 -12.03 -5.40
CA PHE A 4 -1.27 -11.15 -4.52
C PHE A 4 -1.76 -11.20 -3.07
N SER A 5 -0.95 -11.73 -2.16
CA SER A 5 -1.35 -11.86 -0.76
C SER A 5 -1.56 -10.46 -0.18
N THR A 6 -2.80 -10.01 -0.11
CA THR A 6 -3.21 -9.02 0.85
C THR A 6 -2.93 -9.62 2.23
N PRO A 7 -2.40 -8.83 3.19
CA PRO A 7 -2.30 -9.31 4.57
C PRO A 7 -3.66 -9.87 4.97
N SER A 8 -3.67 -11.08 5.54
CA SER A 8 -4.92 -11.65 6.04
C SER A 8 -5.53 -10.68 7.05
N ASP A 9 -6.86 -10.69 7.17
CA ASP A 9 -7.53 -9.83 8.14
C ASP A 9 -7.01 -10.09 9.57
N GLU A 10 -6.62 -11.33 9.87
CA GLU A 10 -5.95 -11.69 11.13
C GLU A 10 -4.59 -11.00 11.30
N THR A 11 -3.75 -11.00 10.26
CA THR A 11 -2.43 -10.34 10.29
C THR A 11 -2.58 -8.84 10.50
N ARG A 12 -3.56 -8.22 9.82
CA ARG A 12 -3.86 -6.79 9.94
C ARG A 12 -4.36 -6.44 11.34
N GLN A 13 -5.28 -7.25 11.90
CA GLN A 13 -5.79 -7.05 13.25
C GLN A 13 -4.70 -7.21 14.32
N GLN A 14 -3.82 -8.21 14.18
CA GLN A 14 -2.69 -8.40 15.08
C GLN A 14 -1.69 -7.23 15.00
N ALA A 15 -1.36 -6.77 13.79
CA ALA A 15 -0.50 -5.60 13.61
C ALA A 15 -1.10 -4.35 14.28
N LEU A 16 -2.40 -4.12 14.08
CA LEU A 16 -3.12 -2.99 14.69
C LEU A 16 -3.08 -3.03 16.22
N ALA A 17 -3.40 -4.19 16.80
CA ALA A 17 -3.38 -4.38 18.25
C ALA A 17 -1.97 -4.25 18.85
N SER A 18 -0.95 -4.74 18.14
CA SER A 18 0.45 -4.62 18.56
C SER A 18 0.92 -3.17 18.54
N LEU A 19 0.71 -2.48 17.42
CA LEU A 19 1.19 -1.12 17.23
C LEU A 19 0.45 -0.12 18.12
N THR A 20 -0.86 -0.30 18.32
CA THR A 20 -1.64 0.51 19.27
C THR A 20 -1.08 0.37 20.69
N ARG A 21 -0.80 -0.86 21.15
CA ARG A 21 -0.21 -1.08 22.48
C ARG A 21 1.17 -0.41 22.62
N GLN A 22 2.01 -0.51 21.59
CA GLN A 22 3.33 0.12 21.60
C GLN A 22 3.22 1.65 21.68
N LEU A 23 2.30 2.26 20.94
CA LEU A 23 2.08 3.70 20.96
C LEU A 23 1.52 4.17 22.32
N VAL A 24 0.62 3.41 22.93
CA VAL A 24 0.15 3.69 24.31
C VAL A 24 1.30 3.59 25.32
N GLN A 25 2.15 2.57 25.21
CA GLN A 25 3.35 2.43 26.05
C GLN A 25 4.33 3.61 25.89
N ASN A 26 4.36 4.23 24.71
CA ASN A 26 5.14 5.44 24.44
C ASN A 26 4.47 6.73 24.96
N GLY A 27 3.33 6.64 25.63
CA GLY A 27 2.64 7.77 26.27
C GLY A 27 1.55 8.44 25.42
N HIS A 28 1.18 7.88 24.27
CA HIS A 28 0.08 8.39 23.47
C HIS A 28 -1.29 8.01 24.07
N PRO A 29 -2.29 8.92 24.06
CA PRO A 29 -3.67 8.56 24.40
C PRO A 29 -4.19 7.44 23.50
N GLU A 30 -4.96 6.50 24.07
CA GLU A 30 -5.39 5.27 23.37
C GLU A 30 -6.09 5.54 22.03
N GLN A 31 -7.03 6.48 21.99
CA GLN A 31 -7.73 6.83 20.76
C GLN A 31 -6.80 7.41 19.68
N TYR A 32 -5.82 8.20 20.09
CA TYR A 32 -4.81 8.77 19.19
C TYR A 32 -3.84 7.69 18.70
N ALA A 33 -3.39 6.81 19.59
CA ALA A 33 -2.54 5.66 19.28
C ALA A 33 -3.20 4.72 18.25
N GLN A 34 -4.51 4.48 18.38
CA GLN A 34 -5.24 3.65 17.43
C GLN A 34 -5.29 4.29 16.03
N GLN A 35 -5.57 5.59 15.94
CA GLN A 35 -5.59 6.31 14.66
C GLN A 35 -4.22 6.31 13.99
N MET A 36 -3.16 6.55 14.76
CA MET A 36 -1.78 6.46 14.28
C MET A 36 -1.43 5.06 13.79
N ALA A 37 -1.83 4.02 14.53
CA ALA A 37 -1.56 2.65 14.15
C ALA A 37 -2.24 2.28 12.82
N VAL A 38 -3.50 2.70 12.62
CA VAL A 38 -4.20 2.53 11.33
C VAL A 38 -3.46 3.23 10.21
N ALA A 39 -3.06 4.50 10.41
CA ALA A 39 -2.36 5.27 9.38
C ALA A 39 -1.00 4.64 9.02
N ALA A 40 -0.25 4.18 10.01
CA ALA A 40 1.03 3.52 9.81
C ALA A 40 0.90 2.18 9.05
N ILE A 41 -0.11 1.37 9.36
CA ILE A 41 -0.39 0.13 8.63
C ILE A 41 -0.77 0.43 7.18
N PHE A 42 -1.64 1.42 6.96
CA PHE A 42 -2.03 1.84 5.62
C PHE A 42 -0.81 2.33 4.80
N GLN A 43 0.06 3.13 5.42
CA GLN A 43 1.30 3.59 4.79
C GLN A 43 2.23 2.42 4.42
N ALA A 44 2.42 1.46 5.33
CA ALA A 44 3.24 0.28 5.06
C ALA A 44 2.66 -0.58 3.91
N ASP A 45 1.33 -0.74 3.86
CA ASP A 45 0.66 -1.44 2.77
C ASP A 45 0.88 -0.71 1.42
N LEU A 46 0.80 0.62 1.37
CA LEU A 46 1.09 1.41 0.17
C LEU A 46 2.54 1.26 -0.28
N GLU A 47 3.49 1.32 0.64
CA GLU A 47 4.93 1.13 0.35
C GLU A 47 5.20 -0.25 -0.24
N LEU A 48 4.61 -1.30 0.33
CA LEU A 48 4.73 -2.65 -0.20
C LEU A 48 4.19 -2.75 -1.63
N ARG A 49 3.02 -2.18 -1.90
CA ARG A 49 2.42 -2.20 -3.25
C ARG A 49 3.26 -1.43 -4.25
N ASN A 50 3.78 -0.27 -3.86
CA ASN A 50 4.69 0.50 -4.70
C ASN A 50 5.96 -0.30 -5.01
N ALA A 51 6.58 -0.92 -4.00
CA ALA A 51 7.77 -1.76 -4.20
C ALA A 51 7.51 -2.95 -5.14
N GLN A 52 6.38 -3.63 -4.98
CA GLN A 52 5.98 -4.73 -5.86
C GLN A 52 5.77 -4.26 -7.30
N LEU A 53 5.09 -3.13 -7.50
CA LEU A 53 4.86 -2.56 -8.83
C LEU A 53 6.18 -2.10 -9.47
N SER A 54 7.05 -1.43 -8.72
CA SER A 54 8.37 -1.01 -9.20
C SER A 54 9.24 -2.20 -9.61
N HIS A 55 9.21 -3.29 -8.83
CA HIS A 55 9.92 -4.52 -9.17
C HIS A 55 9.38 -5.12 -10.47
N LEU A 56 8.04 -5.24 -10.60
CA LEU A 56 7.41 -5.75 -11.82
C LEU A 56 7.78 -4.92 -13.06
N LEU A 57 7.68 -3.59 -12.96
CA LEU A 57 8.03 -2.70 -14.07
C LEU A 57 9.52 -2.82 -14.44
N SER A 58 10.41 -2.92 -13.45
CA SER A 58 11.84 -3.12 -13.71
C SER A 58 12.10 -4.44 -14.43
N TRP A 59 11.46 -5.52 -13.98
CA TRP A 59 11.54 -6.81 -14.64
C TRP A 59 10.99 -6.77 -16.08
N LEU A 60 9.87 -6.09 -16.32
CA LEU A 60 9.33 -5.88 -17.67
C LEU A 60 10.29 -5.09 -18.55
N LYS A 61 10.94 -4.04 -18.02
CA LYS A 61 11.91 -3.24 -18.77
C LYS A 61 13.08 -4.07 -19.29
N GLU A 62 13.57 -4.99 -18.46
CA GLU A 62 14.71 -5.86 -18.80
C GLU A 62 14.33 -6.99 -19.76
N ASN A 63 13.14 -7.58 -19.59
CA ASN A 63 12.78 -8.82 -20.27
C ASN A 63 11.80 -8.61 -21.45
N TYR A 64 11.00 -7.54 -21.43
CA TYR A 64 9.91 -7.25 -22.38
C TYR A 64 9.74 -5.74 -22.62
N PRO A 65 10.71 -5.05 -23.23
CA PRO A 65 10.73 -3.58 -23.32
C PRO A 65 9.51 -2.97 -24.03
N ASP A 66 8.96 -3.64 -25.04
CA ASP A 66 7.76 -3.18 -25.75
C ASP A 66 6.50 -3.23 -24.86
N VAL A 67 6.44 -4.19 -23.93
CA VAL A 67 5.35 -4.34 -22.95
C VAL A 67 5.55 -3.37 -21.79
N HIS A 68 6.80 -3.12 -21.39
CA HIS A 68 7.12 -2.15 -20.35
C HIS A 68 6.56 -0.75 -20.66
N SER A 69 6.68 -0.28 -21.90
CA SER A 69 6.09 1.02 -22.29
C SER A 69 4.58 1.06 -22.08
N GLN A 70 3.86 0.01 -22.52
CA GLN A 70 2.41 -0.08 -22.33
C GLN A 70 2.02 -0.19 -20.85
N GLY A 71 2.85 -0.88 -20.06
CA GLY A 71 2.67 -0.99 -18.62
C GLY A 71 2.81 0.36 -17.90
N LEU A 72 3.78 1.20 -18.32
CA LEU A 72 3.91 2.55 -17.78
C LEU A 72 2.69 3.42 -18.09
N ASP A 73 2.20 3.37 -19.34
CA ASP A 73 1.00 4.12 -19.73
C ASP A 73 -0.23 3.71 -18.90
N LEU A 74 -0.36 2.41 -18.59
CA LEU A 74 -1.45 1.91 -17.76
C LEU A 74 -1.37 2.39 -16.30
N VAL A 75 -0.16 2.42 -15.73
CA VAL A 75 0.05 2.94 -14.36
C VAL A 75 -0.27 4.42 -14.31
N GLU A 76 0.16 5.19 -15.31
CA GLU A 76 -0.11 6.63 -15.38
C GLU A 76 -1.60 6.91 -15.53
N LYS A 77 -2.29 6.18 -16.41
CA LYS A 77 -3.74 6.28 -16.56
C LYS A 77 -4.48 5.98 -15.26
N THR A 78 -4.01 5.00 -14.48
CA THR A 78 -4.60 4.67 -13.17
C THR A 78 -4.47 5.84 -12.18
N ARG A 79 -3.35 6.56 -12.18
CA ARG A 79 -3.15 7.79 -11.39
C ARG A 79 -4.16 8.85 -11.81
N GLU A 80 -4.27 9.12 -13.11
CA GLU A 80 -5.20 10.11 -13.67
C GLU A 80 -6.65 9.81 -13.30
N GLU A 81 -7.09 8.56 -13.46
CA GLU A 81 -8.43 8.11 -13.08
C GLU A 81 -8.69 8.24 -11.57
N PHE A 82 -7.68 7.96 -10.73
CA PHE A 82 -7.77 8.18 -9.29
C PHE A 82 -7.93 9.67 -8.96
N GLU A 83 -7.10 10.54 -9.52
CA GLU A 83 -7.17 11.98 -9.30
C GLU A 83 -8.49 12.57 -9.78
N GLN A 84 -9.03 12.07 -10.89
CA GLN A 84 -10.32 12.50 -11.38
C GLN A 84 -11.44 12.14 -10.39
N ARG A 85 -11.45 10.90 -9.88
CA ARG A 85 -12.42 10.49 -8.85
C ARG A 85 -12.34 11.37 -7.59
N VAL A 86 -11.12 11.67 -7.12
CA VAL A 86 -10.93 12.56 -5.95
C VAL A 86 -11.46 13.97 -6.20
N LYS A 87 -11.34 14.50 -7.42
CA LYS A 87 -11.89 15.82 -7.78
C LYS A 87 -13.42 15.81 -7.85
N GLU A 88 -14.02 14.69 -8.23
CA GLU A 88 -15.47 14.53 -8.40
C GLU A 88 -16.22 14.24 -7.09
N GLY A 89 -15.53 13.68 -6.08
CA GLY A 89 -16.08 13.40 -4.75
C GLY A 89 -16.51 11.95 -4.59
#